data_AF-A0A351CMC7-F1
#
_entry.id   AF-A0A351CMC7-F1
#
_cell.length_a   1.000
_cell.length_b   1.000
_cell.length_c   1.000
_cell.angle_alpha   90.00
_cell.angle_beta   90.00
_cell.angle_gamma   90.00
#
_symmetry.space_group_name_H-M   'P 1'
#
loop_
_entity.id
_entity.type
_entity.pdbx_description
1 polymer ?
#
loop_
_entity_poly.entity_id
_entity_poly.type
_entity_poly.pdbx_seq_one_letter_code
_entity_poly.pdbx_strand_id
1 'polypeptide(L)' 'MILGHANSDVLRAVKDELDNGLGFGAPTEIETNLAKKVCELVPSIELVRMVSSGTEATMSA' A
#
# COMPACT_ATOMS: atom_id res chain seq x y z
N MET A 1 -7.15 12.24 -6.01
CA MET A 1 -8.01 11.32 -5.21
C MET A 1 -8.96 10.60 -6.14
N ILE A 2 -8.87 9.28 -6.23
CA ILE A 2 -9.69 8.48 -7.18
C ILE A 2 -11.12 8.24 -6.65
N LEU A 3 -11.27 8.03 -5.34
CA LEU A 3 -12.55 7.68 -4.70
C LEU A 3 -13.27 8.88 -4.03
N GLY A 4 -12.79 10.11 -4.23
CA GLY A 4 -13.28 11.29 -3.51
C GLY A 4 -12.77 11.40 -2.07
N HIS A 5 -13.29 12.38 -1.32
CA HIS A 5 -12.96 12.60 0.10
C HIS A 5 -13.74 11.63 0.99
N ALA A 6 -13.11 11.12 2.06
CA ALA A 6 -13.77 10.38 3.13
C ALA A 6 -14.60 9.15 2.68
N ASN A 7 -14.09 8.39 1.69
CA ASN A 7 -14.71 7.14 1.28
C ASN A 7 -14.86 6.18 2.49
N SER A 8 -16.07 5.64 2.70
CA SER A 8 -16.42 4.86 3.89
C SER A 8 -15.63 3.56 4.02
N ASP A 9 -15.36 2.86 2.91
CA ASP A 9 -14.61 1.60 2.94
C ASP A 9 -13.13 1.84 3.27
N VAL A 10 -12.54 2.91 2.72
CA VAL A 10 -11.15 3.31 3.04
C VAL A 10 -11.04 3.71 4.51
N LEU A 11 -11.97 4.53 5.02
CA LEU A 11 -11.96 4.95 6.42
C LEU A 11 -12.13 3.78 7.38
N ARG A 12 -12.98 2.80 7.05
CA ARG A 12 -13.15 1.58 7.85
C ARG A 12 -11.84 0.78 7.90
N ALA A 13 -11.28 0.45 6.74
CA ALA A 13 -10.04 -0.34 6.67
C ALA A 13 -8.87 0.33 7.43
N VAL A 14 -8.74 1.66 7.33
CA VAL A 14 -7.72 2.39 8.09
C VAL A 14 -7.99 2.31 9.59
N LYS A 15 -9.22 2.53 10.04
CA LYS A 15 -9.57 2.51 11.46
C LYS A 15 -9.39 1.12 12.09
N ASP A 16 -9.77 0.07 11.38
CA ASP A 16 -9.64 -1.30 11.85
C ASP A 16 -8.16 -1.67 12.10
N GLU A 17 -7.23 -1.07 11.36
CA GLU A 17 -5.79 -1.32 11.52
C GLU A 17 -5.13 -0.43 12.61
N LEU A 18 -5.75 0.69 12.99
CA LEU A 18 -5.14 1.63 13.95
C LEU A 18 -4.82 0.97 15.30
N ASP A 19 -5.66 0.04 15.75
CA ASP A 19 -5.49 -0.66 17.03
C ASP A 19 -4.34 -1.69 16.98
N ASN A 20 -3.94 -2.16 15.80
CA ASN A 20 -2.83 -3.09 15.61
C ASN A 20 -1.47 -2.37 15.62
N GLY A 21 -1.44 -1.07 15.29
CA GLY A 21 -0.23 -0.26 15.19
C GLY A 21 0.18 0.04 13.74
N LEU A 22 0.97 1.11 13.56
CA LEU A 22 1.32 1.64 12.22
C LEU A 22 2.80 1.47 11.84
N GLY A 23 3.63 1.03 12.78
CA GLY A 23 5.08 0.99 12.62
C GLY A 23 5.67 -0.13 13.44
N PHE A 24 5.77 -1.31 12.84
CA PHE A 24 6.22 -2.53 13.51
C PHE A 24 7.74 -2.72 13.51
N GLY A 25 8.47 -1.96 12.69
CA GLY A 25 9.92 -2.13 12.50
C GLY A 25 10.31 -3.49 11.91
N ALA A 26 9.33 -4.27 11.44
CA ALA A 26 9.46 -5.60 10.88
C ALA A 26 8.42 -5.79 9.76
N PRO A 27 8.68 -6.70 8.81
CA PRO A 27 7.72 -7.10 7.78
C PRO A 27 6.37 -7.54 8.36
N THR A 28 5.28 -7.16 7.70
CA THR A 28 3.92 -7.62 8.02
C THR A 28 3.28 -8.33 6.82
N GLU A 29 2.16 -9.02 7.01
CA GLU A 29 1.48 -9.67 5.88
C GLU A 29 0.87 -8.66 4.89
N ILE A 30 0.49 -7.48 5.38
CA ILE A 30 -0.20 -6.43 4.61
C ILE A 30 0.66 -5.98 3.41
N GLU A 31 1.96 -5.79 3.60
CA GLU A 31 2.88 -5.40 2.52
C GLU A 31 2.98 -6.47 1.43
N THR A 32 2.99 -7.75 1.80
CA THR A 32 3.06 -8.87 0.84
C THR A 32 1.76 -8.98 0.03
N ASN A 33 0.61 -8.82 0.69
CA ASN A 33 -0.69 -8.84 0.03
C ASN A 33 -0.87 -7.64 -0.92
N LEU A 34 -0.41 -6.45 -0.51
CA LEU A 34 -0.39 -5.28 -1.38
C LEU A 34 0.53 -5.48 -2.59
N ALA A 35 1.74 -6.00 -2.40
CA ALA A 35 2.69 -6.26 -3.48
C ALA A 35 2.12 -7.23 -4.53
N LYS A 36 1.55 -8.36 -4.08
CA LYS A 36 0.86 -9.31 -4.97
C LYS A 36 -0.26 -8.63 -5.75
N LYS A 37 -1.06 -7.79 -5.08
CA LYS A 37 -2.17 -7.10 -5.73
C LYS A 37 -1.72 -6.16 -6.84
N VAL A 38 -0.60 -5.47 -6.65
CA VAL A 38 -0.02 -4.59 -7.67
C VAL A 38 0.43 -5.41 -8.89
N CYS A 39 1.15 -6.52 -8.69
CA CYS A 39 1.59 -7.37 -9.80
C CYS A 39 0.40 -8.01 -10.56
N GLU A 40 -0.69 -8.36 -9.88
CA GLU A 40 -1.93 -8.82 -10.53
C GLU A 40 -2.56 -7.73 -11.42
N LEU A 41 -2.57 -6.47 -10.95
CA LEU A 41 -3.18 -5.34 -11.66
C LEU A 41 -2.31 -4.81 -12.81
N VAL A 42 -0.99 -5.02 -12.75
CA VAL A 42 -0.03 -4.56 -13.76
C VAL A 42 0.86 -5.75 -14.18
N PRO A 43 0.43 -6.58 -15.15
CA PRO A 43 1.06 -7.87 -15.44
C PRO A 43 2.51 -7.81 -15.93
N SER A 44 3.00 -6.64 -16.35
CA SER A 44 4.40 -6.44 -16.76
C SER A 44 5.36 -6.32 -15.58
N ILE A 45 4.86 -6.27 -14.35
CA ILE A 45 5.66 -6.10 -13.13
C ILE A 45 5.72 -7.43 -12.39
N GLU A 46 6.93 -7.99 -12.25
CA GLU A 46 7.17 -9.24 -11.52
C GLU A 46 7.53 -9.02 -10.04
N LEU A 47 8.24 -7.92 -9.74
CA LEU A 47 8.70 -7.55 -8.41
C LEU A 47 8.46 -6.06 -8.17
N VAL A 48 8.12 -5.70 -6.93
CA VAL A 48 7.86 -4.31 -6.52
C VAL A 48 8.55 -3.97 -5.22
N ARG A 49 8.90 -2.69 -5.08
CA ARG A 49 9.38 -2.08 -3.84
C ARG A 49 8.46 -0.92 -3.48
N MET A 50 7.95 -0.90 -2.26
CA MET A 50 7.12 0.20 -1.74
C MET A 50 8.01 1.39 -1.32
N VAL A 51 7.52 2.59 -1.60
CA VAL A 51 8.13 3.88 -1.22
C VAL A 51 7.02 4.87 -0.83
N SER A 52 7.37 5.99 -0.21
CA SER A 52 6.38 6.89 0.41
C SER A 52 5.79 7.91 -0.57
N SER A 53 6.42 8.09 -1.74
CA SER A 53 5.95 9.05 -2.75
C SER A 53 6.26 8.63 -4.18
N GLY A 54 5.54 9.21 -5.14
CA GLY A 54 5.84 9.04 -6.56
C GLY A 54 7.20 9.59 -6.97
N THR A 55 7.65 10.68 -6.34
CA THR A 55 8.98 11.25 -6.58
C THR A 55 10.08 10.26 -6.20
N GLU A 56 9.98 9.62 -5.03
CA GLU A 56 10.92 8.57 -4.60
C GLU A 56 10.91 7.37 -5.54
N ALA A 57 9.73 6.99 -6.03
CA ALA A 57 9.59 5.88 -6.96
C ALA A 57 10.39 6.16 -8.24
N THR A 58 10.29 7.36 -8.81
CA THR A 58 11.05 7.73 -10.00
C THR A 58 12.55 7.91 -9.73
N MET A 59 12.96 8.38 -8.56
CA MET A 59 14.39 8.49 -8.21
C MET A 59 15.08 7.13 -8.01
N SER A 60 14.32 6.10 -7.64
CA SER A 60 14.84 4.77 -7.31
C SER A 60 14.65 3.74 -8.43
N ALA A 61 14.05 4.15 -9.55
CA ALA A 61 13.74 3.30 -10.71
C ALA A 61 14.97 3.00 -11.57
#